data_AF-A0A2T7NML6-F1
#
_entry.id   AF-A0A2T7NML6-F1
#
_cell.length_a   1.000
_cell.length_b   1.000
_cell.length_c   1.000
_cell.angle_alpha   90.00
_cell.angle_beta   90.00
_cell.angle_gamma   90.00
#
_symmetry.space_group_name_H-M   'P 1'
#
loop_
_entity.id
_entity.type
_entity.pdbx_description
1 polymer ?
#
loop_
_entity_poly.entity_id
_entity_poly.type
_entity_poly.pdbx_seq_one_letter_code
_entity_poly.pdbx_strand_id
1 'polypeptide(L)'
;MVLLPASIFSVLLWLLQPVPATGNPCCSFPCQNNGVCLTTGPSTYICDCSNLEFYGDYCQHPTLMKRVKSWLRPSSDTLHYLLVEPRLKWLWDLVNYVRPLHDFFMGTIYVMRADIIDSPPLYHSSHEYPNLETVFNLTVYSRILPPVPRECPTPMGVKGPKELPDIDLLIKKFFTRKKFLPDPIGSNVLFTFFAQHFTHMFFKTDFKGGPDAQWGGHGVDVSNIYGGDKETENRLRLFSGGKLKMQIMNGEEYPMTVAETGVKMTYPEYVKEEYQLAVGHPFFGLLPGLLVYSTIWMREHNRVCDILAAAHPEWDDERLFQTARLVILGEHELCGV
;
A
#
# COMPACT_ATOMS: atom_id res chain seq x y z
N MET A 1 -34.34 -48.56 50.46
CA MET A 1 -35.04 -47.79 49.41
C MET A 1 -34.26 -46.50 49.22
N VAL A 2 -33.63 -46.17 48.10
CA VAL A 2 -33.48 -46.82 46.79
C VAL A 2 -32.02 -46.55 46.38
N LEU A 3 -31.23 -47.61 46.20
CA LEU A 3 -29.90 -47.50 45.59
C LEU A 3 -30.13 -47.17 44.11
N LEU A 4 -29.96 -45.91 43.74
CA LEU A 4 -29.94 -45.49 42.34
C LEU A 4 -28.73 -46.16 41.66
N PRO A 5 -28.92 -46.83 40.51
CA PRO A 5 -27.87 -47.61 39.88
C PRO A 5 -26.78 -46.68 39.32
N ALA A 6 -25.52 -47.08 39.51
CA ALA A 6 -24.31 -46.38 39.07
C ALA A 6 -24.26 -46.06 37.55
N SER A 7 -25.18 -46.63 36.78
CA SER A 7 -25.38 -46.37 35.35
C SER A 7 -25.99 -44.99 35.07
N ILE A 8 -26.72 -44.35 36.00
CA ILE A 8 -27.29 -43.00 35.77
C ILE A 8 -26.23 -41.91 35.92
N PHE A 9 -25.26 -42.10 36.82
CA PHE A 9 -24.14 -41.15 37.00
C PHE A 9 -23.17 -41.14 35.81
N SER A 10 -23.01 -42.28 35.14
CA SER A 10 -22.16 -42.40 33.95
C SER A 10 -22.79 -41.76 32.71
N VAL A 11 -24.12 -41.72 32.62
CA VAL A 11 -24.85 -41.06 31.52
C VAL A 11 -24.88 -39.54 31.72
N LEU A 12 -24.99 -39.05 32.96
CA LEU A 12 -24.97 -37.62 33.26
C LEU A 12 -23.58 -36.98 33.04
N LEU A 13 -22.49 -37.74 33.25
CA LEU A 13 -21.12 -37.28 32.96
C LEU A 13 -20.80 -37.20 31.46
N TRP A 14 -21.49 -37.98 30.62
CA TRP A 14 -21.39 -37.88 29.16
C TRP A 14 -22.11 -36.66 28.59
N LEU A 15 -23.11 -36.13 29.29
CA LEU A 15 -23.81 -34.88 28.94
C LEU A 15 -23.07 -33.62 29.40
N LEU A 16 -22.00 -33.76 30.18
CA LEU A 16 -21.13 -32.69 30.69
C LEU A 16 -19.75 -32.68 30.01
N GLN A 17 -19.59 -33.37 28.88
CA GLN A 17 -18.45 -33.07 28.01
C GLN A 17 -18.63 -31.66 27.48
N PRO A 18 -17.65 -30.74 27.67
CA PRO A 18 -17.68 -29.46 26.99
C PRO A 18 -17.76 -29.78 25.50
N VAL A 19 -18.82 -29.33 24.84
CA VAL A 19 -18.91 -29.32 23.38
C VAL A 19 -17.57 -28.76 22.89
N PRO A 20 -16.76 -29.51 22.10
CA PRO A 20 -15.52 -28.97 21.58
C PRO A 20 -15.91 -27.68 20.88
N ALA A 21 -15.29 -26.57 21.27
CA ALA A 21 -15.67 -25.23 20.82
C ALA A 21 -15.90 -25.28 19.31
N THR A 22 -17.17 -25.18 18.90
CA THR A 22 -17.59 -25.09 17.51
C THR A 22 -17.06 -23.77 17.00
N GLY A 23 -15.86 -23.78 16.45
CA GLY A 23 -15.15 -22.59 16.05
C GLY A 23 -14.20 -22.93 14.93
N ASN A 24 -14.09 -22.00 13.98
CA ASN A 24 -13.23 -22.15 12.82
C ASN A 24 -11.80 -22.53 13.27
N PRO A 25 -11.28 -23.71 12.89
CA PRO A 25 -9.97 -24.18 13.37
C PRO A 25 -8.81 -23.30 12.88
N CYS A 26 -9.01 -22.52 11.80
CA CYS A 26 -8.04 -21.58 11.28
C CYS A 26 -7.89 -20.31 12.13
N CYS A 27 -8.76 -20.07 13.13
CA CYS A 27 -8.63 -18.94 14.07
C CYS A 27 -7.34 -18.94 14.88
N SER A 28 -6.67 -20.09 14.98
CA SER A 28 -5.38 -20.21 15.66
C SER A 28 -4.18 -19.87 14.79
N PHE A 29 -4.40 -19.59 13.50
CA PHE A 29 -3.38 -19.41 12.46
C PHE A 29 -2.34 -20.54 12.48
N PRO A 30 -2.78 -21.80 12.30
CA PRO A 30 -1.91 -22.95 12.54
C PRO A 30 -0.80 -23.10 11.47
N CYS A 31 -1.11 -22.76 10.22
CA CYS A 31 -0.21 -22.92 9.10
C CYS A 31 0.91 -21.88 9.12
N GLN A 32 2.15 -22.36 9.11
CA GLN A 32 3.36 -21.54 9.15
C GLN A 32 3.88 -21.23 7.74
N ASN A 33 4.83 -20.31 7.63
CA ASN A 33 5.63 -20.07 6.42
C ASN A 33 4.80 -19.81 5.14
N ASN A 34 3.70 -19.06 5.25
CA ASN A 34 2.72 -18.77 4.19
C ASN A 34 1.86 -19.98 3.75
N GLY A 35 1.77 -21.03 4.58
CA GLY A 35 0.80 -22.10 4.38
C GLY A 35 -0.63 -21.59 4.46
N VAL A 36 -1.51 -22.09 3.57
CA VAL A 36 -2.92 -21.70 3.54
C VAL A 36 -3.75 -22.66 4.37
N CYS A 37 -4.50 -22.15 5.35
CA CYS A 37 -5.38 -22.96 6.18
C CYS A 37 -6.71 -23.23 5.48
N LEU A 38 -7.04 -24.50 5.27
CA LEU A 38 -8.28 -24.94 4.64
C LEU A 38 -9.11 -25.77 5.62
N THR A 39 -10.35 -25.35 5.87
CA THR A 39 -11.28 -26.10 6.72
C THR A 39 -11.82 -27.32 5.97
N THR A 40 -11.69 -28.51 6.54
CA THR A 40 -12.15 -29.78 5.94
C THR A 40 -13.38 -30.38 6.63
N GLY A 41 -13.73 -29.84 7.80
CA GLY A 41 -14.86 -30.27 8.61
C GLY A 41 -15.13 -29.27 9.73
N PRO A 42 -16.10 -29.55 10.63
CA PRO A 42 -16.52 -28.59 11.66
C PRO A 42 -15.42 -28.16 12.64
N SER A 43 -14.41 -29.00 12.84
CA SER A 43 -13.29 -28.77 13.76
C SER A 43 -11.94 -29.22 13.19
N THR A 44 -11.89 -29.56 11.90
CA THR A 44 -10.70 -30.08 11.24
C THR A 44 -10.23 -29.15 10.13
N TYR A 45 -8.92 -29.09 9.95
CA TYR A 45 -8.27 -28.29 8.92
C TYR A 45 -7.10 -29.05 8.30
N ILE A 46 -6.65 -28.58 7.16
CA ILE A 46 -5.40 -28.95 6.52
C ILE A 46 -4.64 -27.68 6.14
N CYS A 47 -3.31 -27.72 6.23
CA CYS A 47 -2.46 -26.66 5.70
C CYS A 47 -2.01 -27.05 4.29
N ASP A 48 -2.34 -26.23 3.31
CA ASP A 48 -1.80 -26.35 1.96
C ASP A 48 -0.39 -25.75 1.91
N CYS A 49 0.59 -26.61 1.65
CA CYS A 49 2.00 -26.26 1.51
C CYS A 49 2.52 -26.41 0.07
N SER A 50 1.64 -26.62 -0.92
CA SER A 50 2.01 -27.15 -2.25
C SER A 50 2.99 -26.27 -3.04
N ASN A 51 2.96 -24.95 -2.81
CA ASN A 51 3.83 -23.98 -3.49
C ASN A 51 4.93 -23.41 -2.58
N LEU A 52 5.23 -24.08 -1.46
CA LEU A 52 6.21 -23.62 -0.48
C LEU A 52 7.45 -24.51 -0.49
N GLU A 53 8.59 -23.93 -0.11
CA GLU A 53 9.79 -24.72 0.18
C GLU A 53 9.73 -25.39 1.58
N PHE A 54 8.51 -25.71 2.05
CA PHE A 54 8.19 -26.26 3.36
C PHE A 54 7.15 -27.39 3.26
N TYR A 55 7.16 -28.32 4.20
CA TYR A 55 6.25 -29.46 4.28
C TYR A 55 5.86 -29.80 5.74
N GLY A 56 4.99 -30.78 5.91
CA GLY A 56 4.45 -31.23 7.20
C GLY A 56 3.05 -30.65 7.48
N ASP A 57 2.40 -31.14 8.54
CA ASP A 57 0.99 -30.84 8.84
C ASP A 57 0.69 -29.34 9.00
N TYR A 58 1.69 -28.53 9.37
CA TYR A 58 1.60 -27.09 9.58
C TYR A 58 2.56 -26.30 8.68
N CYS A 59 3.09 -26.91 7.62
CA CYS A 59 4.16 -26.35 6.77
C CYS A 59 5.41 -25.92 7.58
N GLN A 60 5.76 -26.69 8.62
CA GLN A 60 6.81 -26.34 9.57
C GLN A 60 8.22 -26.80 9.15
N HIS A 61 8.32 -27.83 8.31
CA HIS A 61 9.61 -28.44 8.00
C HIS A 61 10.17 -27.86 6.70
N PRO A 62 11.32 -27.18 6.72
CA PRO A 62 11.95 -26.69 5.50
C PRO A 62 12.50 -27.85 4.67
N THR A 63 12.38 -27.74 3.35
CA THR A 63 13.13 -28.59 2.41
C THR A 63 14.64 -28.45 2.61
N LEU A 64 15.42 -29.40 2.11
CA LEU A 64 16.89 -29.34 2.21
C LEU A 64 17.45 -28.04 1.61
N MET A 65 16.94 -27.66 0.43
CA MET A 65 17.33 -26.41 -0.25
C MET A 65 17.01 -25.18 0.61
N LYS A 66 15.79 -25.13 1.19
CA LYS A 66 15.42 -24.03 2.08
C LYS A 66 16.28 -23.96 3.32
N ARG A 67 16.62 -25.11 3.91
CA ARG A 67 17.49 -25.16 5.08
C ARG A 67 18.87 -24.54 4.80
N VAL A 68 19.45 -24.84 3.63
CA VAL A 68 20.72 -24.25 3.20
C VAL A 68 20.57 -22.76 2.92
N LYS A 69 19.55 -22.33 2.16
CA LYS A 69 19.27 -20.91 1.88
C LYS A 69 19.09 -20.10 3.16
N SER A 70 18.30 -20.60 4.10
CA SER A 70 18.04 -19.93 5.38
C SER A 70 19.28 -19.88 6.28
N TRP A 71 20.17 -20.87 6.20
CA TRP A 71 21.44 -20.85 6.93
C TRP A 71 22.43 -19.81 6.38
N LEU A 72 22.45 -19.62 5.06
CA LEU A 72 23.29 -18.61 4.40
C LEU A 72 22.70 -17.19 4.47
N ARG A 73 21.39 -17.04 4.71
CA ARG A 73 20.72 -15.74 4.74
C ARG A 73 21.08 -15.00 6.03
N PRO A 74 21.71 -13.82 5.95
CA PRO A 74 21.99 -13.00 7.13
C PRO A 74 20.69 -12.52 7.78
N SER A 75 20.73 -12.23 9.09
CA SER A 75 19.59 -11.61 9.77
C SER A 75 19.30 -10.22 9.19
N SER A 76 18.07 -9.73 9.36
CA SER A 76 17.68 -8.39 8.90
C SER A 76 18.60 -7.30 9.50
N ASP A 77 18.96 -7.44 10.78
CA ASP A 77 19.85 -6.49 11.46
C ASP A 77 21.27 -6.54 10.89
N THR A 78 21.77 -7.75 10.57
CA THR A 78 23.08 -7.91 9.94
C THR A 78 23.08 -7.32 8.54
N LEU A 79 22.03 -7.55 7.75
CA LEU A 79 21.89 -6.98 6.42
C LEU A 79 21.82 -5.45 6.49
N HIS A 80 21.03 -4.89 7.42
CA HIS A 80 20.95 -3.45 7.63
C HIS A 80 22.32 -2.88 8.01
N TYR A 81 23.00 -3.50 8.98
CA TYR A 81 24.36 -3.12 9.38
C TYR A 81 25.32 -3.11 8.20
N LEU A 82 25.31 -4.17 7.37
CA LEU A 82 26.15 -4.25 6.19
C LEU A 82 25.89 -3.09 5.21
N LEU A 83 24.63 -2.68 5.05
CA LEU A 83 24.22 -1.63 4.10
C LEU A 83 24.52 -0.21 4.58
N VAL A 84 24.41 0.07 5.89
CA VAL A 84 24.46 1.45 6.40
C VAL A 84 25.69 1.79 7.26
N GLU A 85 26.49 0.80 7.67
CA GLU A 85 27.66 1.03 8.52
C GLU A 85 28.70 1.91 7.80
N PRO A 86 29.04 3.10 8.35
CA PRO A 86 30.02 4.00 7.74
C PRO A 86 31.39 3.38 7.48
N ARG A 87 31.83 2.42 8.31
CA ARG A 87 33.09 1.70 8.11
C ARG A 87 33.10 0.82 6.86
N LEU A 88 31.93 0.45 6.35
CA LEU A 88 31.75 -0.33 5.13
C LEU A 88 31.44 0.53 3.90
N LYS A 89 31.38 1.86 4.05
CA LYS A 89 31.08 2.77 2.94
C LYS A 89 32.03 2.57 1.75
N TRP A 90 33.31 2.37 2.00
CA TRP A 90 34.32 2.16 0.94
C TRP A 90 34.00 0.93 0.06
N LEU A 91 33.40 -0.11 0.65
CA LEU A 91 33.00 -1.33 -0.07
C LEU A 91 31.85 -1.00 -1.01
N TRP A 92 30.85 -0.26 -0.54
CA TRP A 92 29.71 0.16 -1.35
C TRP A 92 30.10 1.17 -2.42
N ASP A 93 31.04 2.08 -2.14
CA ASP A 93 31.60 2.99 -3.15
C ASP A 93 32.23 2.20 -4.30
N LEU A 94 32.95 1.11 -4.00
CA LEU A 94 33.50 0.20 -5.00
C LEU A 94 32.41 -0.56 -5.77
N VAL A 95 31.41 -1.11 -5.07
CA VAL A 95 30.27 -1.82 -5.69
C VAL A 95 29.51 -0.89 -6.63
N ASN A 96 29.26 0.35 -6.21
CA ASN A 96 28.55 1.35 -7.00
C ASN A 96 29.38 1.86 -8.18
N TYR A 97 30.71 1.86 -8.07
CA TYR A 97 31.60 2.21 -9.18
C TYR A 97 31.59 1.14 -10.29
N VAL A 98 31.56 -0.15 -9.90
CA VAL A 98 31.58 -1.26 -10.85
C VAL A 98 30.14 -1.61 -11.26
N ARG A 99 29.66 -1.04 -12.37
CA ARG A 99 28.29 -1.24 -12.89
C ARG A 99 27.77 -2.69 -12.84
N PRO A 100 28.51 -3.71 -13.31
CA PRO A 100 28.03 -5.09 -13.24
C PRO A 100 27.75 -5.58 -11.80
N LEU A 101 28.52 -5.10 -10.82
CA LEU A 101 28.30 -5.42 -9.40
C LEU A 101 27.08 -4.67 -8.87
N HIS A 102 27.00 -3.36 -9.10
CA HIS A 102 25.85 -2.55 -8.73
C HIS A 102 24.53 -3.16 -9.26
N ASP A 103 24.49 -3.47 -10.55
CA ASP A 103 23.30 -3.99 -11.22
C ASP A 103 22.94 -5.39 -10.71
N PHE A 104 23.94 -6.23 -10.40
CA PHE A 104 23.73 -7.53 -9.77
C PHE A 104 23.07 -7.38 -8.38
N PHE A 105 23.59 -6.50 -7.53
CA PHE A 105 23.04 -6.29 -6.18
C PHE A 105 21.64 -5.66 -6.24
N MET A 106 21.45 -4.63 -7.07
CA MET A 106 20.13 -4.00 -7.23
C MET A 106 19.10 -4.97 -7.81
N GLY A 107 19.45 -5.73 -8.84
CA GLY A 107 18.57 -6.76 -9.41
C GLY A 107 18.21 -7.83 -8.38
N THR A 108 19.17 -8.26 -7.56
CA THR A 108 18.93 -9.22 -6.48
C THR A 108 17.99 -8.65 -5.42
N ILE A 109 18.20 -7.40 -4.98
CA ILE A 109 17.33 -6.73 -4.01
C ILE A 109 15.91 -6.59 -4.55
N TYR A 110 15.76 -6.20 -5.81
CA TYR A 110 14.47 -6.05 -6.47
C TYR A 110 13.68 -7.36 -6.46
N VAL A 111 14.28 -8.45 -6.95
CA VAL A 111 13.64 -9.78 -6.98
C VAL A 111 13.30 -10.25 -5.55
N MET A 112 14.24 -10.13 -4.61
CA MET A 112 13.98 -10.55 -3.23
C MET A 112 12.84 -9.80 -2.54
N ARG A 113 12.60 -8.54 -2.90
CA ARG A 113 11.50 -7.73 -2.35
C ARG A 113 10.19 -7.96 -3.10
N ALA A 114 10.24 -8.13 -4.42
CA ALA A 114 9.08 -8.44 -5.24
C ALA A 114 8.48 -9.81 -4.86
N ASP A 115 9.31 -10.82 -4.59
CA ASP A 115 8.89 -12.18 -4.21
C ASP A 115 8.08 -12.26 -2.90
N ILE A 116 8.04 -11.18 -2.11
CA ILE A 116 7.24 -11.10 -0.87
C ILE A 116 5.77 -10.76 -1.17
N ILE A 117 5.50 -10.12 -2.30
CA ILE A 117 4.17 -9.62 -2.67
C ILE A 117 3.51 -10.61 -3.61
N ASP A 118 2.31 -11.07 -3.25
CA ASP A 118 1.53 -11.94 -4.12
C ASP A 118 1.08 -11.20 -5.38
N SER A 119 1.39 -11.77 -6.54
CA SER A 119 0.92 -11.30 -7.84
C SER A 119 0.46 -12.50 -8.67
N PRO A 120 -0.85 -12.64 -8.96
CA PRO A 120 -1.95 -11.72 -8.65
C PRO A 120 -2.29 -11.66 -7.14
N PRO A 121 -3.01 -10.60 -6.68
CA PRO A 121 -3.40 -10.46 -5.28
C PRO A 121 -4.34 -11.59 -4.85
N LEU A 122 -4.14 -12.09 -3.62
CA LEU A 122 -4.88 -13.24 -3.09
C LEU A 122 -6.05 -12.88 -2.18
N TYR A 123 -5.92 -11.84 -1.35
CA TYR A 123 -6.94 -11.51 -0.35
C TYR A 123 -7.39 -10.04 -0.45
N HIS A 124 -8.58 -9.77 0.07
CA HIS A 124 -9.05 -8.43 0.45
C HIS A 124 -9.85 -8.53 1.75
N SER A 125 -10.36 -7.41 2.28
CA SER A 125 -10.95 -7.40 3.63
C SER A 125 -12.26 -8.18 3.78
N SER A 126 -12.96 -8.50 2.69
CA SER A 126 -14.26 -9.18 2.76
C SER A 126 -14.18 -10.70 2.71
N HIS A 127 -13.08 -11.29 2.23
CA HIS A 127 -12.96 -12.72 2.00
C HIS A 127 -11.66 -13.29 2.59
N GLU A 128 -11.78 -14.49 3.17
CA GLU A 128 -10.68 -15.19 3.86
C GLU A 128 -9.85 -16.09 2.94
N TYR A 129 -10.22 -16.19 1.66
CA TYR A 129 -9.64 -17.13 0.68
C TYR A 129 -9.44 -16.48 -0.70
N PRO A 130 -8.50 -17.01 -1.51
CA PRO A 130 -8.30 -16.55 -2.88
C PRO A 130 -9.54 -16.69 -3.75
N ASN A 131 -9.92 -15.62 -4.43
CA ASN A 131 -11.10 -15.59 -5.29
C ASN A 131 -10.93 -14.63 -6.46
N LEU A 132 -11.79 -14.78 -7.47
CA LEU A 132 -11.72 -14.02 -8.72
C LEU A 132 -12.04 -12.53 -8.51
N GLU A 133 -12.89 -12.22 -7.54
CA GLU A 133 -13.25 -10.84 -7.20
C GLU A 133 -12.02 -10.07 -6.73
N THR A 134 -11.16 -10.67 -5.92
CA THR A 134 -9.91 -10.03 -5.44
C THR A 134 -8.98 -9.61 -6.58
N VAL A 135 -8.97 -10.38 -7.68
CA VAL A 135 -8.07 -10.13 -8.82
C VAL A 135 -8.61 -9.03 -9.74
N PHE A 136 -9.92 -9.01 -9.98
CA PHE A 136 -10.51 -8.12 -10.99
C PHE A 136 -11.28 -6.92 -10.40
N ASN A 137 -11.70 -6.99 -9.13
CA ASN A 137 -12.35 -5.86 -8.47
C ASN A 137 -11.30 -4.87 -7.99
N LEU A 138 -10.97 -3.91 -8.85
CA LEU A 138 -10.03 -2.87 -8.51
C LEU A 138 -10.58 -1.89 -7.48
N THR A 139 -11.87 -1.88 -7.11
CA THR A 139 -12.41 -0.89 -6.16
C THR A 139 -12.09 -1.21 -4.69
N VAL A 140 -11.35 -2.28 -4.41
CA VAL A 140 -10.96 -2.66 -3.05
C VAL A 140 -9.44 -2.78 -2.93
N TYR A 141 -8.91 -2.50 -1.74
CA TYR A 141 -7.51 -2.79 -1.42
C TYR A 141 -7.30 -4.29 -1.24
N SER A 142 -6.20 -4.80 -1.79
CA SER A 142 -5.73 -6.15 -1.54
C SER A 142 -5.01 -6.26 -0.19
N ARG A 143 -4.82 -7.50 0.27
CA ARG A 143 -4.14 -7.84 1.51
C ARG A 143 -3.19 -9.01 1.26
N ILE A 144 -2.05 -8.98 1.94
CA ILE A 144 -1.07 -10.10 1.95
C ILE A 144 -1.57 -11.23 2.85
N LEU A 145 -2.24 -10.89 3.96
CA LEU A 145 -2.80 -11.86 4.89
C LEU A 145 -4.34 -11.81 4.87
N PRO A 146 -5.01 -12.96 4.99
CA PRO A 146 -6.46 -13.00 5.10
C PRO A 146 -6.94 -12.24 6.35
N PRO A 147 -8.16 -11.68 6.32
CA PRO A 147 -8.78 -11.13 7.51
C PRO A 147 -8.94 -12.22 8.59
N VAL A 148 -8.98 -11.80 9.86
CA VAL A 148 -9.32 -12.71 10.97
C VAL A 148 -10.74 -13.22 10.74
N PRO A 149 -10.98 -14.54 10.78
CA PRO A 149 -12.32 -15.06 10.57
C PRO A 149 -13.34 -14.48 11.56
N ARG A 150 -14.53 -14.14 11.05
CA ARG A 150 -15.56 -13.46 11.88
C ARG A 150 -16.06 -14.31 13.04
N GLU A 151 -15.94 -15.63 12.91
CA GLU A 151 -16.37 -16.62 13.90
C GLU A 151 -15.34 -16.87 15.00
N CYS A 152 -14.19 -16.19 14.96
CA CYS A 152 -13.14 -16.37 15.96
C CYS A 152 -13.56 -15.87 17.35
N PRO A 153 -13.10 -16.53 18.42
CA PRO A 153 -13.52 -16.20 19.78
C PRO A 153 -12.97 -14.85 20.28
N THR A 154 -11.94 -14.32 19.64
CA THR A 154 -11.35 -13.01 19.95
C THR A 154 -11.08 -12.23 18.64
N PRO A 155 -10.99 -10.89 18.70
CA PRO A 155 -10.69 -10.06 17.52
C PRO A 155 -9.34 -10.37 16.85
N MET A 156 -8.44 -11.08 17.54
CA MET A 156 -7.11 -11.47 17.06
C MET A 156 -6.99 -13.00 16.88
N GLY A 157 -8.10 -13.69 16.64
CA GLY A 157 -8.14 -15.14 16.50
C GLY A 157 -8.51 -15.83 17.81
N VAL A 158 -7.57 -16.57 18.42
CA VAL A 158 -7.79 -17.29 19.70
C VAL A 158 -7.12 -16.66 20.93
N LYS A 159 -6.31 -15.62 20.74
CA LYS A 159 -5.51 -15.02 21.82
C LYS A 159 -5.96 -13.59 22.12
N GLY A 160 -5.80 -13.20 23.39
CA GLY A 160 -6.09 -11.86 23.86
C GLY A 160 -7.49 -11.72 24.46
N PRO A 161 -7.84 -10.52 24.92
CA PRO A 161 -9.18 -10.23 25.44
C PRO A 161 -10.24 -10.27 24.33
N LYS A 162 -11.50 -10.46 24.73
CA LYS A 162 -12.66 -10.42 23.82
C LYS A 162 -12.88 -9.04 23.19
N GLU A 163 -12.46 -7.99 23.89
CA GLU A 163 -12.56 -6.61 23.42
C GLU A 163 -11.15 -6.04 23.33
N LEU A 164 -10.85 -5.38 22.20
CA LEU A 164 -9.58 -4.68 22.03
C LEU A 164 -9.53 -3.46 22.96
N PRO A 165 -8.33 -3.00 23.36
CA PRO A 165 -8.19 -1.79 24.14
C PRO A 165 -8.83 -0.58 23.43
N ASP A 166 -9.38 0.31 24.24
CA ASP A 166 -9.95 1.57 23.76
C ASP A 166 -8.94 2.39 22.92
N ILE A 167 -9.39 2.85 21.76
CA ILE A 167 -8.53 3.51 20.76
C ILE A 167 -8.03 4.86 21.30
N ASP A 168 -8.88 5.62 22.00
CA ASP A 168 -8.49 6.92 22.56
C ASP A 168 -7.46 6.76 23.68
N LEU A 169 -7.60 5.73 24.51
CA LEU A 169 -6.61 5.36 25.51
C LEU A 169 -5.26 5.01 24.87
N LEU A 170 -5.25 4.21 23.80
CA LEU A 170 -4.03 3.87 23.07
C LEU A 170 -3.35 5.12 22.49
N ILE A 171 -4.12 5.98 21.82
CA ILE A 171 -3.63 7.23 21.23
C ILE A 171 -3.00 8.11 22.32
N LYS A 172 -3.74 8.38 23.40
CA LYS A 172 -3.30 9.25 24.50
C LYS A 172 -2.07 8.70 25.22
N LYS A 173 -1.97 7.38 25.37
CA LYS A 173 -0.90 6.74 26.15
C LYS A 173 0.39 6.56 25.34
N PHE A 174 0.28 6.21 24.06
CA PHE A 174 1.44 5.77 23.26
C PHE A 174 1.75 6.65 22.04
N PHE A 175 0.76 7.29 21.42
CA PHE A 175 0.95 7.98 20.14
C PHE A 175 0.95 9.51 20.23
N THR A 176 0.36 10.11 21.29
CA THR A 176 0.41 11.55 21.49
C THR A 176 1.84 12.04 21.71
N ARG A 177 2.32 12.88 20.78
CA ARG A 177 3.64 13.51 20.87
C ARG A 177 3.71 14.42 22.09
N LYS A 178 4.60 14.12 23.04
CA LYS A 178 4.89 14.97 24.21
C LYS A 178 6.00 15.99 23.94
N LYS A 179 7.03 15.57 23.20
CA LYS A 179 8.17 16.38 22.76
C LYS A 179 8.44 16.06 21.30
N PHE A 180 8.78 17.07 20.51
CA PHE A 180 9.26 16.84 19.16
C PHE A 180 10.61 16.11 19.20
N LEU A 181 10.66 14.96 18.55
CA LEU A 181 11.88 14.19 18.32
C LEU A 181 12.19 14.31 16.82
N PRO A 182 13.25 15.03 16.43
CA PRO A 182 13.65 15.09 15.04
C PRO A 182 14.08 13.70 14.57
N ASP A 183 13.86 13.42 13.28
CA ASP A 183 14.34 12.19 12.66
C ASP A 183 15.88 12.17 12.66
N PRO A 184 16.53 11.14 13.23
CA PRO A 184 17.99 11.06 13.29
C PRO A 184 18.68 10.99 11.91
N ILE A 185 17.96 10.59 10.86
CA ILE A 185 18.50 10.53 9.48
C ILE A 185 18.50 11.93 8.82
N GLY A 186 17.78 12.90 9.41
CA GLY A 186 17.73 14.27 8.92
C GLY A 186 16.66 14.54 7.87
N SER A 187 15.58 13.74 7.82
CA SER A 187 14.44 14.01 6.95
C SER A 187 13.88 15.41 7.16
N ASN A 188 13.57 16.11 6.07
CA ASN A 188 13.06 17.47 6.09
C ASN A 188 11.58 17.52 5.66
N VAL A 189 10.97 18.71 5.79
CA VAL A 189 9.55 18.91 5.44
C VAL A 189 9.29 18.72 3.94
N LEU A 190 10.26 19.03 3.09
CA LEU A 190 10.16 18.82 1.64
C LEU A 190 9.96 17.32 1.32
N PHE A 191 10.74 16.44 1.96
CA PHE A 191 10.57 14.99 1.86
C PHE A 191 9.19 14.53 2.37
N THR A 192 8.72 15.07 3.49
CA THR A 192 7.40 14.67 4.02
C THR A 192 6.24 15.04 3.09
N PHE A 193 6.30 16.21 2.45
CA PHE A 193 5.29 16.60 1.46
C PHE A 193 5.43 15.85 0.14
N PHE A 194 6.66 15.47 -0.26
CA PHE A 194 6.87 14.59 -1.40
C PHE A 194 6.19 13.24 -1.14
N ALA A 195 6.48 12.62 0.01
CA ALA A 195 5.89 11.36 0.40
C ALA A 195 4.36 11.45 0.43
N GLN A 196 3.80 12.52 0.97
CA GLN A 196 2.34 12.72 0.99
C GLN A 196 1.75 12.92 -0.42
N HIS A 197 2.38 13.73 -1.26
CA HIS A 197 1.93 14.00 -2.64
C HIS A 197 2.02 12.74 -3.51
N PHE A 198 3.13 12.00 -3.40
CA PHE A 198 3.39 10.74 -4.09
C PHE A 198 2.39 9.67 -3.66
N THR A 199 2.29 9.39 -2.36
CA THR A 199 1.47 8.26 -1.88
C THR A 199 -0.02 8.47 -2.07
N HIS A 200 -0.52 9.71 -2.05
CA HIS A 200 -1.91 10.00 -2.36
C HIS A 200 -2.29 9.80 -3.84
N MET A 201 -1.38 9.41 -4.73
CA MET A 201 -1.78 8.96 -6.06
C MET A 201 -2.45 7.58 -6.04
N PHE A 202 -2.07 6.71 -5.10
CA PHE A 202 -2.59 5.33 -4.96
C PHE A 202 -3.26 5.04 -3.60
N PHE A 203 -3.08 5.87 -2.56
CA PHE A 203 -3.88 5.78 -1.34
C PHE A 203 -5.08 6.74 -1.40
N LYS A 204 -6.18 6.19 -1.87
CA LYS A 204 -7.43 6.90 -2.20
C LYS A 204 -8.64 6.14 -1.68
N THR A 205 -8.76 6.07 -0.36
CA THR A 205 -9.88 5.38 0.29
C THR A 205 -11.21 6.04 -0.05
N ASP A 206 -12.19 5.24 -0.47
CA ASP A 206 -13.58 5.66 -0.57
C ASP A 206 -14.28 5.45 0.76
N PHE A 207 -14.34 6.51 1.57
CA PHE A 207 -14.98 6.48 2.88
C PHE A 207 -16.48 6.14 2.83
N LYS A 208 -17.15 6.24 1.68
CA LYS A 208 -18.56 5.81 1.53
C LYS A 208 -18.68 4.30 1.33
N GLY A 209 -17.74 3.71 0.59
CA GLY A 209 -17.70 2.27 0.33
C GLY A 209 -17.18 1.45 1.52
N GLY A 210 -16.41 2.08 2.41
CA GLY A 210 -15.86 1.43 3.60
C GLY A 210 -14.34 1.58 3.70
N PRO A 211 -13.72 1.07 4.77
CA PRO A 211 -12.29 1.24 5.01
C PRO A 211 -11.38 0.51 4.00
N ASP A 212 -11.90 -0.49 3.29
CA ASP A 212 -11.19 -1.25 2.26
C ASP A 212 -11.51 -0.80 0.83
N ALA A 213 -12.52 0.05 0.64
CA ALA A 213 -12.88 0.59 -0.66
C ALA A 213 -11.93 1.70 -1.10
N GLN A 214 -11.66 1.80 -2.41
CA GLN A 214 -10.72 2.74 -3.00
C GLN A 214 -11.16 3.15 -4.42
N TRP A 215 -10.68 4.31 -4.91
CA TRP A 215 -11.08 4.88 -6.20
C TRP A 215 -9.91 5.20 -7.17
N GLY A 216 -8.70 4.72 -6.89
CA GLY A 216 -7.50 4.88 -7.73
C GLY A 216 -7.15 3.65 -8.60
N GLY A 217 -6.02 3.74 -9.31
CA GLY A 217 -5.54 2.72 -10.25
C GLY A 217 -4.58 1.66 -9.69
N HIS A 218 -4.41 1.55 -8.36
CA HIS A 218 -3.49 0.60 -7.69
C HIS A 218 -1.99 0.72 -8.05
N GLY A 219 -1.54 1.90 -8.47
CA GLY A 219 -0.13 2.08 -8.80
C GLY A 219 0.27 3.52 -9.08
N VAL A 220 1.45 3.67 -9.67
CA VAL A 220 1.94 4.97 -10.13
C VAL A 220 1.27 5.27 -11.47
N ASP A 221 0.23 6.11 -11.45
CA ASP A 221 -0.58 6.47 -12.63
C ASP A 221 -0.62 7.99 -12.89
N VAL A 222 0.12 8.75 -12.07
CA VAL A 222 0.20 10.21 -12.03
C VAL A 222 -1.16 10.92 -11.96
N SER A 223 -2.21 10.21 -11.52
CA SER A 223 -3.58 10.74 -11.40
C SER A 223 -3.71 11.86 -10.36
N ASN A 224 -2.76 11.95 -9.43
CA ASN A 224 -2.65 13.09 -8.52
C ASN A 224 -2.35 14.42 -9.25
N ILE A 225 -1.81 14.37 -10.46
CA ILE A 225 -1.53 15.52 -11.34
C ILE A 225 -2.65 15.66 -12.39
N TYR A 226 -3.00 14.58 -13.07
CA TYR A 226 -3.87 14.60 -14.25
C TYR A 226 -5.36 14.31 -13.98
N GLY A 227 -5.72 13.95 -12.75
CA GLY A 227 -7.09 13.55 -12.39
C GLY A 227 -7.29 12.03 -12.38
N GLY A 228 -8.31 11.59 -11.65
CA GLY A 228 -8.68 10.16 -11.55
C GLY A 228 -9.58 9.67 -12.69
N ASP A 229 -10.10 10.57 -13.52
CA ASP A 229 -11.04 10.28 -14.59
C ASP A 229 -10.81 11.21 -15.79
N LYS A 230 -11.33 10.81 -16.96
CA LYS A 230 -11.11 11.54 -18.23
C LYS A 230 -11.77 12.91 -18.24
N GLU A 231 -12.86 13.12 -17.52
CA GLU A 231 -13.53 14.41 -17.45
C GLU A 231 -12.67 15.42 -16.68
N THR A 232 -12.14 15.03 -15.51
CA THR A 232 -11.19 15.84 -14.75
C THR A 232 -9.92 16.12 -15.55
N GLU A 233 -9.36 15.11 -16.22
CA GLU A 233 -8.19 15.26 -17.09
C GLU A 233 -8.44 16.31 -18.18
N ASN A 234 -9.55 16.19 -18.91
CA ASN A 234 -9.90 17.15 -19.95
C ASN A 234 -10.12 18.56 -19.39
N ARG A 235 -10.71 18.72 -18.20
CA ARG A 235 -10.91 20.04 -17.59
C ARG A 235 -9.59 20.71 -17.21
N LEU A 236 -8.58 19.93 -16.80
CA LEU A 236 -7.24 20.41 -16.45
C LEU A 236 -6.36 20.70 -17.68
N ARG A 237 -6.65 20.10 -18.82
CA ARG A 237 -5.90 20.31 -20.07
C ARG A 237 -6.20 21.64 -20.74
N LEU A 238 -5.16 22.23 -21.33
CA LEU A 238 -5.27 23.43 -22.15
C LEU A 238 -5.80 23.11 -23.57
N PHE A 239 -5.59 21.88 -24.05
CA PHE A 239 -5.83 21.47 -25.45
C PHE A 239 -5.08 22.33 -26.47
N SER A 240 -3.91 22.82 -26.06
CA SER A 240 -2.96 23.47 -26.94
C SER A 240 -1.55 23.11 -26.51
N GLY A 241 -0.74 22.67 -27.48
CA GLY A 241 0.66 22.27 -27.25
C GLY A 241 0.83 21.08 -26.30
N GLY A 242 -0.20 20.29 -26.08
CA GLY A 242 -0.23 19.18 -25.12
C GLY A 242 -0.27 19.62 -23.65
N LYS A 243 -0.46 20.91 -23.35
CA LYS A 243 -0.22 21.49 -22.01
C LYS A 243 -1.40 21.34 -21.04
N LEU A 244 -1.08 21.51 -19.75
CA LEU A 244 -2.04 21.75 -18.67
C LEU A 244 -2.33 23.24 -18.49
N LYS A 245 -3.54 23.58 -18.05
CA LYS A 245 -3.96 24.95 -17.75
C LYS A 245 -3.22 25.49 -16.53
N MET A 246 -2.56 26.61 -16.73
CA MET A 246 -1.85 27.36 -15.69
C MET A 246 -2.25 28.84 -15.77
N GLN A 247 -2.13 29.57 -14.66
CA GLN A 247 -2.29 31.03 -14.57
C GLN A 247 -0.99 31.68 -14.12
N ILE A 248 -0.80 32.95 -14.45
CA ILE A 248 0.35 33.73 -13.97
C ILE A 248 -0.08 34.54 -12.74
N MET A 249 0.58 34.30 -11.61
CA MET A 249 0.42 35.10 -10.39
C MET A 249 1.79 35.62 -9.97
N ASN A 250 1.92 36.94 -9.85
CA ASN A 250 3.18 37.61 -9.47
C ASN A 250 4.38 37.22 -10.36
N GLY A 251 4.15 37.01 -11.66
CA GLY A 251 5.20 36.63 -12.62
C GLY A 251 5.53 35.14 -12.65
N GLU A 252 4.82 34.31 -11.88
CA GLU A 252 5.09 32.88 -11.71
C GLU A 252 3.88 32.04 -12.14
N GLU A 253 4.12 30.84 -12.69
CA GLU A 253 3.06 29.92 -13.12
C GLU A 253 2.46 29.14 -11.96
N TYR A 254 1.14 29.16 -11.80
CA TYR A 254 0.40 28.38 -10.82
C TYR A 254 -0.73 27.59 -11.49
N PRO A 255 -1.22 26.50 -10.87
CA PRO A 255 -2.40 25.80 -11.36
C PRO A 255 -3.57 26.75 -11.57
N MET A 256 -4.38 26.52 -12.60
CA MET A 256 -5.58 27.31 -12.87
C MET A 256 -6.60 27.21 -11.73
N THR A 257 -7.54 28.15 -11.62
CA THR A 257 -8.54 28.13 -10.55
C THR A 257 -9.66 27.11 -10.80
N VAL A 258 -10.40 26.77 -9.74
CA VAL A 258 -11.64 25.99 -9.84
C VAL A 258 -12.69 26.73 -10.67
N ALA A 259 -12.81 28.05 -10.51
CA ALA A 259 -13.76 28.86 -11.28
C ALA A 259 -13.55 28.75 -12.81
N GLU A 260 -12.29 28.67 -13.25
CA GLU A 260 -11.93 28.59 -14.67
C GLU A 260 -11.93 27.15 -15.22
N THR A 261 -11.63 26.17 -14.38
CA THR A 261 -11.53 24.76 -14.82
C THR A 261 -12.82 23.97 -14.61
N GLY A 262 -13.65 24.37 -13.65
CA GLY A 262 -14.78 23.60 -13.14
C GLY A 262 -14.38 22.30 -12.43
N VAL A 263 -13.10 22.04 -12.15
CA VAL A 263 -12.67 20.81 -11.47
C VAL A 263 -13.11 20.84 -10.03
N LYS A 264 -13.72 19.74 -9.56
CA LYS A 264 -14.18 19.65 -8.18
C LYS A 264 -13.00 19.44 -7.23
N MET A 265 -12.73 20.46 -6.43
CA MET A 265 -11.73 20.43 -5.36
C MET A 265 -12.39 20.43 -3.98
N THR A 266 -11.68 19.91 -2.98
CA THR A 266 -12.08 19.99 -1.58
C THR A 266 -11.32 21.12 -0.90
N TYR A 267 -12.01 22.22 -0.67
CA TYR A 267 -11.55 23.37 0.10
C TYR A 267 -12.52 23.66 1.24
N PRO A 268 -12.08 24.36 2.29
CA PRO A 268 -13.00 24.89 3.29
C PRO A 268 -14.06 25.79 2.64
N GLU A 269 -15.31 25.71 3.11
CA GLU A 269 -16.48 26.38 2.50
C GLU A 269 -16.32 27.91 2.36
N TYR A 270 -15.49 28.54 3.19
CA TYR A 270 -15.25 29.98 3.15
C TYR A 270 -14.31 30.44 2.03
N VAL A 271 -13.61 29.51 1.35
CA VAL A 271 -12.69 29.84 0.26
C VAL A 271 -13.47 29.89 -1.06
N LYS A 272 -13.52 31.05 -1.73
CA LYS A 272 -14.21 31.18 -3.02
C LYS A 272 -13.45 30.46 -4.13
N GLU A 273 -14.18 29.95 -5.13
CA GLU A 273 -13.61 29.18 -6.26
C GLU A 273 -12.53 29.95 -7.06
N GLU A 274 -12.61 31.28 -7.10
CA GLU A 274 -11.60 32.16 -7.70
C GLU A 274 -10.22 32.09 -7.02
N TYR A 275 -10.17 31.63 -5.76
CA TYR A 275 -8.93 31.45 -4.99
C TYR A 275 -8.57 29.98 -4.78
N GLN A 276 -9.38 29.05 -5.28
CA GLN A 276 -9.11 27.62 -5.17
C GLN A 276 -8.30 27.17 -6.39
N LEU A 277 -7.14 26.59 -6.17
CA LEU A 277 -6.30 26.05 -7.25
C LEU A 277 -6.79 24.64 -7.62
N ALA A 278 -6.97 24.40 -8.91
CA ALA A 278 -7.41 23.12 -9.45
C ALA A 278 -6.22 22.25 -9.86
N VAL A 279 -6.17 21.04 -9.33
CA VAL A 279 -5.14 20.03 -9.61
C VAL A 279 -5.79 18.64 -9.70
N GLY A 280 -5.06 17.62 -10.15
CA GLY A 280 -5.61 16.27 -10.34
C GLY A 280 -6.20 15.63 -9.08
N HIS A 281 -5.58 15.85 -7.91
CA HIS A 281 -6.08 15.29 -6.66
C HIS A 281 -6.99 16.26 -5.88
N PRO A 282 -8.24 15.90 -5.56
CA PRO A 282 -9.22 16.83 -4.99
C PRO A 282 -8.85 17.37 -3.59
N PHE A 283 -8.03 16.65 -2.82
CA PHE A 283 -7.63 17.04 -1.46
C PHE A 283 -6.37 17.92 -1.39
N PHE A 284 -5.65 18.12 -2.49
CA PHE A 284 -4.33 18.77 -2.42
C PHE A 284 -4.42 20.27 -2.14
N GLY A 285 -5.59 20.88 -2.32
CA GLY A 285 -5.88 22.24 -1.90
C GLY A 285 -5.81 22.50 -0.39
N LEU A 286 -5.86 21.45 0.44
CA LEU A 286 -5.89 21.58 1.90
C LEU A 286 -4.55 21.96 2.53
N LEU A 287 -3.44 21.60 1.88
CA LEU A 287 -2.09 21.79 2.43
C LEU A 287 -1.20 22.48 1.38
N PRO A 288 -0.60 23.64 1.69
CA PRO A 288 0.26 24.35 0.75
C PRO A 288 1.40 23.49 0.18
N GLY A 289 1.98 22.59 0.99
CA GLY A 289 3.06 21.70 0.53
C GLY A 289 2.63 20.76 -0.60
N LEU A 290 1.37 20.32 -0.63
CA LEU A 290 0.84 19.51 -1.73
C LEU A 290 0.65 20.34 -3.01
N LEU A 291 0.16 21.58 -2.87
CA LEU A 291 0.06 22.52 -3.98
C LEU A 291 1.41 22.90 -4.57
N VAL A 292 2.46 23.01 -3.74
CA VAL A 292 3.84 23.24 -4.22
C VAL A 292 4.27 22.11 -5.15
N TYR A 293 4.12 20.85 -4.73
CA TYR A 293 4.48 19.71 -5.59
C TYR A 293 3.60 19.62 -6.85
N SER A 294 2.30 19.85 -6.75
CA SER A 294 1.43 19.90 -7.94
C SER A 294 1.86 21.01 -8.90
N THR A 295 2.22 22.19 -8.38
CA THR A 295 2.70 23.30 -9.22
C THR A 295 4.00 22.92 -9.93
N ILE A 296 4.96 22.32 -9.22
CA ILE A 296 6.22 21.85 -9.80
C ILE A 296 5.96 20.85 -10.93
N TRP A 297 5.14 19.82 -10.68
CA TRP A 297 4.88 18.78 -11.67
C TRP A 297 4.06 19.27 -12.87
N MET A 298 3.13 20.21 -12.68
CA MET A 298 2.40 20.81 -13.80
C MET A 298 3.28 21.72 -14.66
N ARG A 299 4.21 22.48 -14.05
CA ARG A 299 5.24 23.23 -14.78
C ARG A 299 6.16 22.28 -15.55
N GLU A 300 6.59 21.18 -14.92
CA GLU A 300 7.44 20.20 -15.56
C GLU A 300 6.76 19.54 -16.76
N HIS A 301 5.48 19.18 -16.64
CA HIS A 301 4.69 18.69 -17.77
C HIS A 301 4.70 19.69 -18.94
N ASN A 302 4.39 20.96 -18.68
CA ASN A 302 4.36 21.98 -19.73
C ASN A 302 5.75 22.22 -20.36
N ARG A 303 6.83 22.12 -19.56
CA ARG A 303 8.21 22.18 -20.04
C ARG A 303 8.57 21.00 -20.93
N VAL A 304 8.17 19.79 -20.55
CA VAL A 304 8.35 18.57 -21.37
C VAL A 304 7.57 18.69 -22.68
N CYS A 305 6.33 19.20 -22.65
CA CYS A 305 5.56 19.48 -23.85
C CYS A 305 6.29 20.43 -24.81
N ASP A 306 6.92 21.51 -24.31
CA ASP A 306 7.70 22.44 -25.14
C ASP A 306 8.91 21.77 -25.80
N ILE A 307 9.62 20.90 -25.06
CA ILE A 307 10.74 20.12 -25.59
C ILE A 307 10.27 19.15 -26.67
N LEU A 308 9.17 18.43 -26.42
CA LEU A 308 8.59 17.48 -27.37
C LEU A 308 8.09 18.18 -28.63
N ALA A 309 7.42 19.32 -28.50
CA ALA A 309 6.93 20.11 -29.64
C ALA A 309 8.09 20.67 -30.48
N ALA A 310 9.21 21.05 -29.85
CA ALA A 310 10.41 21.48 -30.57
C ALA A 310 11.10 20.33 -31.32
N ALA A 311 11.15 19.14 -30.71
CA ALA A 311 11.74 17.95 -31.32
C ALA A 311 10.83 17.31 -32.39
N HIS A 312 9.52 17.44 -32.24
CA HIS A 312 8.49 16.84 -33.09
C HIS A 312 7.41 17.86 -33.48
N PRO A 313 7.71 18.82 -34.39
CA PRO A 313 6.76 19.85 -34.79
C PRO A 313 5.49 19.31 -35.47
N GLU A 314 5.51 18.07 -35.94
CA GLU A 314 4.40 17.39 -36.60
C GLU A 314 3.39 16.75 -35.64
N TRP A 315 3.67 16.70 -34.33
CA TRP A 315 2.76 16.07 -33.36
C TRP A 315 1.58 16.97 -33.02
N ASP A 316 0.42 16.34 -32.83
CA ASP A 316 -0.78 17.00 -32.35
C ASP A 316 -0.80 17.15 -30.82
N ASP A 317 -1.79 17.88 -30.31
CA ASP A 317 -1.96 18.13 -28.88
C ASP A 317 -2.08 16.85 -28.05
N GLU A 318 -2.86 15.87 -28.52
CA GLU A 318 -3.10 14.64 -27.78
C GLU A 318 -1.81 13.82 -27.67
N ARG A 319 -1.06 13.68 -28.76
CA ARG A 319 0.21 12.95 -28.75
C ARG A 319 1.24 13.64 -27.85
N LEU A 320 1.33 14.96 -27.89
CA LEU A 320 2.19 15.73 -26.98
C LEU A 320 1.80 15.50 -25.52
N PHE A 321 0.52 15.62 -25.18
CA PHE A 321 0.01 15.43 -23.83
C PHE A 321 0.29 14.01 -23.30
N GLN A 322 -0.08 12.98 -24.06
CA GLN A 322 0.09 11.58 -23.64
C GLN A 322 1.57 11.20 -23.53
N THR A 323 2.42 11.68 -24.45
CA THR A 323 3.86 11.40 -24.38
C THR A 323 4.51 12.13 -23.20
N ALA A 324 4.15 13.40 -22.96
CA ALA A 324 4.62 14.13 -21.79
C ALA A 324 4.18 13.45 -20.49
N ARG A 325 2.94 12.95 -20.42
CA ARG A 325 2.45 12.17 -19.27
C ARG A 325 3.29 10.92 -19.00
N LEU A 326 3.72 10.19 -20.03
CA LEU A 326 4.62 9.03 -19.89
C LEU A 326 6.01 9.43 -19.37
N VAL A 327 6.54 10.57 -19.83
CA VAL A 327 7.81 11.11 -19.30
C VAL A 327 7.66 11.46 -17.82
N ILE A 328 6.61 12.19 -17.45
CA ILE A 328 6.33 12.55 -16.05
C ILE A 328 6.14 11.30 -15.19
N LEU A 329 5.47 10.26 -15.70
CA LEU A 329 5.36 8.98 -14.99
C LEU A 329 6.75 8.40 -14.67
N GLY A 330 7.64 8.31 -15.67
CA GLY A 330 8.99 7.80 -15.48
C GLY A 330 9.83 8.67 -14.53
N GLU A 331 9.74 9.99 -14.62
CA GLU A 331 10.42 10.90 -13.69
C GLU A 331 9.89 10.76 -12.26
N HIS A 332 8.58 10.58 -12.10
CA HIS A 332 7.95 10.40 -10.81
C HIS A 332 8.36 9.09 -10.13
N GLU A 333 8.52 8.00 -10.91
CA GLU A 333 9.09 6.74 -10.42
C GLU A 333 10.56 6.88 -10.06
N LEU A 334 11.37 7.55 -10.90
CA LEU A 334 12.79 7.78 -10.63
C LEU A 334 13.04 8.63 -9.39
N CYS A 335 12.20 9.63 -9.12
CA CYS A 335 12.28 10.45 -7.91
C CYS A 335 11.69 9.76 -6.68
N GLY A 336 10.82 8.77 -6.89
CA GLY A 336 10.15 8.02 -5.82
C GLY A 336 10.99 6.89 -5.22
N VAL A 337 12.04 6.46 -5.93
CA VAL A 337 12.99 5.39 -5.54
C VAL A 337 14.23 6.00 -4.88
#